data_AF-A0A1C6SCR2-F1
#
_entry.id   AF-A0A1C6SCR2-F1
#
_cell.length_a   1.000
_cell.length_b   1.000
_cell.length_c   1.000
_cell.angle_alpha   90.00
_cell.angle_beta   90.00
_cell.angle_gamma   90.00
#
_symmetry.space_group_name_H-M   'P 1'
#
loop_
_entity.id
_entity.type
_entity.pdbx_description
1 polymer ?
#
loop_
_entity_poly.entity_id
_entity_poly.type
_entity_poly.pdbx_seq_one_letter_code
_entity_poly.pdbx_strand_id
1 'polypeptide(L)'
;MDPRVVGRLRCPVCHDPLAEVGDARVLRCPRRHSFDIARQGYVNLLAGRAPHAGDTAEMVAARADFLAAGHFDLISAVLATAAVHARHASAATAATDQAHPQPPAPTAHGYPLVVDAGAGTGRHLAAVLAALPDAVGLALDVAKPALRRAARAHPRAAAALTDTWQRLPLADAAATVLLNVFAPRNGAEFHRVLDRAGRLLVVTPAEDHLGELVAALGLLRVDPAKADRVADSLGGHFTEESTAVHRRELTLTGTEVATLVGMGPSAWHTDPAGLADRIAVLGEPVRVTVAVRLGVYRPRQAPPPRAR
;
A
#
# COMPACT_ATOMS: atom_id res chain seq x y z
N MET A 1 4.64 19.98 -1.52
CA MET A 1 4.45 18.60 -0.95
C MET A 1 5.40 18.46 0.24
N ASP A 2 5.30 17.47 1.16
CA ASP A 2 6.31 17.37 2.24
C ASP A 2 7.71 17.22 1.61
N PRO A 3 8.66 18.16 1.83
CA PRO A 3 9.99 18.13 1.19
C PRO A 3 10.76 16.85 1.46
N ARG A 4 10.47 16.23 2.62
CA ARG A 4 11.05 14.95 3.03
C ARG A 4 10.67 13.81 2.10
N VAL A 5 9.45 13.84 1.57
CA VAL A 5 9.01 12.88 0.56
C VAL A 5 9.59 13.25 -0.80
N VAL A 6 9.59 14.54 -1.17
CA VAL A 6 10.10 15.02 -2.47
C VAL A 6 11.56 14.59 -2.69
N GLY A 7 12.42 14.71 -1.69
CA GLY A 7 13.84 14.29 -1.78
C GLY A 7 14.04 12.79 -2.11
N ARG A 8 13.02 11.96 -1.88
CA ARG A 8 13.02 10.52 -2.17
C ARG A 8 12.48 10.18 -3.55
N LEU A 9 11.78 11.11 -4.20
CA LEU A 9 11.17 10.88 -5.51
C LEU A 9 12.21 10.93 -6.63
N ARG A 10 11.95 10.15 -7.67
CA ARG A 10 12.73 10.12 -8.91
C ARG A 10 11.84 10.36 -10.10
N CYS A 11 12.39 11.03 -11.11
CA CYS A 11 11.68 11.29 -12.35
C CYS A 11 11.29 9.97 -13.01
N PRO A 12 10.02 9.76 -13.37
CA PRO A 12 9.59 8.52 -14.01
C PRO A 12 10.13 8.39 -15.45
N VAL A 13 10.66 9.48 -16.03
CA VAL A 13 11.22 9.50 -17.40
C VAL A 13 12.73 9.26 -17.41
N CYS A 14 13.51 10.01 -16.62
CA CYS A 14 14.97 9.94 -16.63
C CYS A 14 15.61 9.44 -15.34
N HIS A 15 14.81 9.16 -14.32
CA HIS A 15 15.24 8.64 -13.01
C HIS A 15 16.13 9.56 -12.18
N ASP A 16 16.34 10.81 -12.61
CA ASP A 16 17.01 11.83 -11.82
C ASP A 16 16.16 12.29 -10.62
N PRO A 17 16.77 12.85 -9.56
CA PRO A 17 16.03 13.45 -8.44
C PRO A 17 15.01 14.50 -8.88
N LEU A 18 13.84 14.48 -8.25
CA LEU A 18 12.84 15.54 -8.38
C LEU A 18 13.01 16.57 -7.26
N ALA A 19 12.82 17.84 -7.59
CA ALA A 19 12.76 18.94 -6.64
C ALA A 19 11.51 19.80 -6.93
N GLU A 20 10.95 20.42 -5.90
CA GLU A 20 9.91 21.45 -6.06
C GLU A 20 10.57 22.73 -6.58
N VAL A 21 10.00 23.38 -7.60
CA VAL A 21 10.62 24.54 -8.27
C VAL A 21 9.81 25.81 -8.06
N GLY A 22 10.42 26.78 -7.36
CA GLY A 22 9.80 28.08 -7.04
C GLY A 22 8.58 27.92 -6.14
N ASP A 23 7.69 28.91 -6.19
CA ASP A 23 6.38 28.86 -5.50
C ASP A 23 5.31 28.10 -6.31
N ALA A 24 5.68 27.63 -7.51
CA ALA A 24 4.79 26.83 -8.34
C ALA A 24 4.76 25.41 -7.77
N ARG A 25 3.56 24.89 -7.51
CA ARG A 25 3.28 23.52 -7.06
C ARG A 25 3.67 22.48 -8.14
N VAL A 26 4.95 22.39 -8.48
CA VAL A 26 5.50 21.66 -9.62
C VAL A 26 6.79 20.97 -9.18
N LEU A 27 6.89 19.68 -9.47
CA LEU A 27 8.12 18.91 -9.33
C LEU A 27 8.87 18.90 -10.65
N ARG A 28 10.18 19.13 -10.63
CA ARG A 28 11.03 19.13 -11.83
C ARG A 28 12.35 18.41 -11.57
N CYS A 29 12.85 17.71 -12.58
CA CYS A 29 14.19 17.11 -12.58
C CYS A 29 15.23 18.03 -13.27
N PRO A 30 16.54 17.79 -13.12
CA PRO A 30 17.60 18.53 -13.83
C PRO A 30 17.45 18.55 -15.36
N ARG A 31 16.86 17.50 -15.94
CA ARG A 31 16.55 17.40 -17.38
C ARG A 31 15.25 18.11 -17.80
N ARG A 32 14.64 18.88 -16.90
CA ARG A 32 13.46 19.73 -17.11
C ARG A 32 12.12 19.01 -17.34
N HIS A 33 12.04 17.68 -17.20
CA HIS A 33 10.74 17.01 -17.05
C HIS A 33 10.02 17.58 -15.82
N SER A 34 8.77 17.99 -15.99
CA SER A 34 7.97 18.70 -14.98
C SER A 34 6.66 17.98 -14.72
N PHE A 35 6.22 17.97 -13.47
CA PHE A 35 5.04 17.27 -12.99
C PHE A 35 4.27 18.16 -12.02
N ASP A 36 3.04 18.55 -12.39
CA ASP A 36 2.21 19.41 -11.56
C ASP A 36 1.67 18.65 -10.35
N ILE A 37 1.76 19.27 -9.17
CA ILE A 37 1.05 18.83 -7.98
C ILE A 37 -0.38 19.37 -8.08
N ALA A 38 -1.34 18.46 -8.24
CA ALA A 38 -2.74 18.81 -8.36
C ALA A 38 -3.23 19.60 -7.14
N ARG A 39 -4.28 20.42 -7.32
CA ARG A 39 -4.93 21.17 -6.22
C ARG A 39 -5.32 20.27 -5.04
N GLN A 40 -5.63 19.01 -5.30
CA GLN A 40 -6.00 18.03 -4.30
C GLN A 40 -4.82 17.50 -3.47
N GLY A 41 -3.57 17.70 -3.92
CA GLY A 41 -2.34 17.42 -3.17
C GLY A 41 -1.49 16.26 -3.70
N TYR A 42 -1.95 15.54 -4.73
CA TYR A 42 -1.18 14.45 -5.35
C TYR A 42 -0.43 14.91 -6.60
N VAL A 43 0.65 14.21 -6.97
CA VAL A 43 1.39 14.43 -8.22
C VAL A 43 1.20 13.24 -9.16
N ASN A 44 1.09 13.48 -10.47
CA ASN A 44 1.05 12.37 -11.43
C ASN A 44 2.48 12.01 -11.89
N LEU A 45 2.95 10.83 -11.49
CA LEU A 45 4.28 10.30 -11.84
C LEU A 45 4.20 9.01 -12.66
N LEU A 46 3.06 8.76 -13.31
CA LEU A 46 2.94 7.66 -14.25
C LEU A 46 3.69 8.00 -15.54
N ALA A 47 4.65 7.15 -15.92
CA ALA A 47 5.26 7.22 -17.24
C ALA A 47 4.41 6.46 -18.26
N GLY A 48 4.14 7.09 -19.40
CA GLY A 48 3.42 6.45 -20.50
C GLY A 48 1.93 6.20 -20.20
N ARG A 49 1.36 5.21 -20.89
CA ARG A 49 -0.07 4.87 -20.77
C ARG A 49 -0.28 3.94 -19.58
N ALA A 50 -1.30 4.22 -18.77
CA ALA A 50 -1.77 3.27 -17.75
C ALA A 50 -2.33 2.03 -18.47
N PRO A 51 -1.78 0.83 -18.23
CA PRO A 51 -2.33 -0.39 -18.81
C PRO A 51 -3.67 -0.78 -18.18
N HIS A 52 -3.96 -0.30 -16.96
CA HIS A 52 -5.17 -0.63 -16.20
C HIS A 52 -5.91 0.64 -15.76
N ALA A 53 -7.23 0.65 -15.91
CA ALA A 53 -8.07 1.64 -15.27
C ALA A 53 -8.11 1.33 -13.76
N GLY A 54 -7.75 2.30 -12.92
CA GLY A 54 -7.95 2.20 -11.47
C GLY A 54 -9.44 2.27 -11.09
N ASP A 55 -9.72 2.15 -9.81
CA ASP A 55 -11.08 2.22 -9.27
C ASP A 55 -11.81 3.54 -9.63
N THR A 56 -13.12 3.42 -9.87
CA THR A 56 -14.00 4.57 -10.17
C THR A 56 -14.21 5.46 -8.95
N ALA A 57 -14.79 6.65 -9.15
CA ALA A 57 -15.06 7.56 -8.04
C ALA A 57 -16.04 6.95 -7.02
N GLU A 58 -17.03 6.21 -7.51
CA GLU A 58 -18.08 5.52 -6.76
C GLU A 58 -17.49 4.37 -5.95
N MET A 59 -16.66 3.51 -6.54
CA MET A 59 -15.99 2.42 -5.82
C MET A 59 -15.10 2.95 -4.70
N VAL A 60 -14.34 4.03 -4.96
CA VAL A 60 -13.50 4.66 -3.94
C VAL A 60 -14.35 5.35 -2.88
N ALA A 61 -15.53 5.88 -3.21
CA ALA A 61 -16.46 6.44 -2.23
C ALA A 61 -17.01 5.35 -1.29
N ALA A 62 -17.55 4.26 -1.85
CA ALA A 62 -17.99 3.10 -1.07
C ALA A 62 -16.87 2.56 -0.17
N ARG A 63 -15.63 2.46 -0.70
CA ARG A 63 -14.46 2.07 0.10
C ARG A 63 -14.20 3.05 1.24
N ALA A 64 -14.25 4.35 0.97
CA ALA A 64 -14.01 5.36 1.99
C ALA A 64 -15.04 5.28 3.12
N ASP A 65 -16.31 5.13 2.79
CA ASP A 65 -17.41 5.06 3.76
C ASP A 65 -17.29 3.81 4.63
N PHE A 66 -17.04 2.65 4.01
CA PHE A 66 -16.86 1.39 4.73
C PHE A 66 -15.63 1.41 5.66
N LEU A 67 -14.53 2.00 5.21
CA LEU A 67 -13.32 2.16 6.03
C LEU A 67 -13.49 3.20 7.15
N ALA A 68 -14.30 4.24 6.94
CA ALA A 68 -14.58 5.28 7.93
C ALA A 68 -15.48 4.76 9.06
N ALA A 69 -16.36 3.79 8.78
CA ALA A 69 -17.17 3.09 9.78
C ALA A 69 -16.35 2.14 10.68
N GLY A 70 -15.05 1.96 10.42
CA GLY A 70 -14.15 1.15 11.26
C GLY A 70 -14.21 -0.35 11.01
N HIS A 71 -14.98 -0.79 10.00
CA HIS A 71 -15.19 -2.20 9.66
C HIS A 71 -13.91 -2.96 9.34
N PHE A 72 -12.88 -2.28 8.83
CA PHE A 72 -11.53 -2.85 8.58
C PHE A 72 -10.43 -2.26 9.50
N ASP A 73 -10.77 -1.62 10.61
CA ASP A 73 -9.76 -1.07 11.55
C ASP A 73 -8.82 -2.14 12.12
N LEU A 74 -9.25 -3.41 12.19
CA LEU A 74 -8.35 -4.54 12.50
C LEU A 74 -7.10 -4.52 11.61
N ILE A 75 -7.27 -4.32 10.29
CA ILE A 75 -6.17 -4.32 9.32
C ILE A 75 -5.21 -3.16 9.59
N SER A 76 -5.77 -1.97 9.80
CA SER A 76 -5.00 -0.76 10.13
C SER A 76 -4.21 -0.92 11.44
N ALA A 77 -4.81 -1.53 12.46
CA ALA A 77 -4.19 -1.73 13.77
C ALA A 77 -3.03 -2.74 13.71
N VAL A 78 -3.20 -3.86 13.01
CA VAL A 78 -2.12 -4.87 12.88
C VAL A 78 -0.97 -4.34 12.03
N LEU A 79 -1.25 -3.56 10.99
CA LEU A 79 -0.21 -2.88 10.19
C LEU A 79 0.56 -1.85 11.01
N ALA A 80 -0.13 -1.01 11.79
CA ALA A 80 0.50 -0.03 12.65
C ALA A 80 1.43 -0.68 13.68
N THR A 81 0.97 -1.76 14.32
CA THR A 81 1.77 -2.54 15.28
C THR A 81 3.01 -3.15 14.61
N ALA A 82 2.82 -3.80 13.45
CA ALA A 82 3.93 -4.41 12.71
C ALA A 82 4.94 -3.37 12.20
N ALA A 83 4.48 -2.18 11.81
CA ALA A 83 5.36 -1.09 11.37
C ALA A 83 6.21 -0.53 12.53
N VAL A 84 5.65 -0.43 13.74
CA VAL A 84 6.40 -0.08 14.96
C VAL A 84 7.47 -1.12 15.25
N HIS A 85 7.12 -2.41 15.25
CA HIS A 85 8.09 -3.49 15.46
C HIS A 85 9.19 -3.50 14.39
N ALA A 86 8.82 -3.35 13.11
CA ALA A 86 9.77 -3.23 12.02
C ALA A 86 10.75 -2.07 12.25
N ARG A 87 10.25 -0.89 12.67
CA ARG A 87 11.10 0.27 12.94
C ARG A 87 12.10 0.02 14.06
N HIS A 88 11.68 -0.60 15.16
CA HIS A 88 12.57 -0.96 16.25
C HIS A 88 13.64 -1.98 15.82
N ALA A 89 13.25 -3.00 15.06
CA ALA A 89 14.18 -4.00 14.54
C ALA A 89 15.22 -3.38 13.58
N SER A 90 14.80 -2.45 12.71
CA SER A 90 15.73 -1.72 11.82
C SER A 90 16.72 -0.86 12.60
N ALA A 91 16.26 -0.17 13.65
CA ALA A 91 17.11 0.69 14.47
C ALA A 91 18.18 -0.11 15.24
N ALA A 92 17.81 -1.28 15.77
CA ALA A 92 18.76 -2.19 16.42
C ALA A 92 19.83 -2.71 15.43
N THR A 93 19.41 -3.07 14.21
CA THR A 93 20.32 -3.56 13.17
C THR A 93 21.33 -2.48 12.76
N ALA A 94 20.88 -1.23 12.59
CA ALA A 94 21.74 -0.09 12.26
C ALA A 94 22.77 0.24 13.35
N ALA A 95 22.46 -0.03 14.62
CA ALA A 95 23.40 0.15 15.73
C ALA A 95 24.52 -0.91 15.70
N THR A 96 24.21 -2.15 15.28
CA THR A 96 25.20 -3.24 15.18
C THR A 96 26.07 -3.18 13.92
N ASP A 97 25.59 -2.61 12.83
CA ASP A 97 26.32 -2.54 11.53
C ASP A 97 27.42 -1.45 11.51
N GLN A 98 27.57 -0.67 12.60
CA GLN A 98 28.63 0.34 12.75
C GLN A 98 30.06 -0.24 12.74
N ALA A 99 30.21 -1.58 12.79
CA ALA A 99 31.50 -2.27 12.69
C ALA A 99 32.05 -2.40 11.25
N HIS A 100 31.26 -2.11 10.21
CA HIS A 100 31.73 -2.12 8.82
C HIS A 100 31.19 -0.92 8.03
N PRO A 101 31.94 0.20 7.92
CA PRO A 101 31.46 1.41 7.28
C PRO A 101 31.44 1.26 5.76
N GLN A 102 30.36 0.72 5.22
CA GLN A 102 29.98 0.92 3.82
C GLN A 102 29.58 2.41 3.66
N PRO A 103 29.80 3.07 2.50
CA PRO A 103 29.34 4.43 2.28
C PRO A 103 27.85 4.50 2.63
N PRO A 104 27.38 5.53 3.34
CA PRO A 104 25.98 5.61 3.74
C PRO A 104 25.14 5.44 2.46
N ALA A 105 24.31 4.41 2.45
CA ALA A 105 23.19 4.37 1.54
C ALA A 105 22.42 5.70 1.69
N PRO A 106 21.54 6.08 0.75
CA PRO A 106 20.74 7.29 0.87
C PRO A 106 19.87 7.35 2.15
N THR A 107 19.97 6.42 3.10
CA THR A 107 19.32 6.38 4.41
C THR A 107 19.81 7.44 5.42
N ALA A 108 20.76 8.31 5.06
CA ALA A 108 21.16 9.47 5.86
C ALA A 108 20.07 10.57 5.96
N HIS A 109 18.79 10.21 5.90
CA HIS A 109 17.70 11.16 6.11
C HIS A 109 17.16 10.89 7.50
N GLY A 110 17.13 11.92 8.35
CA GLY A 110 16.76 11.82 9.78
C GLY A 110 15.31 11.43 10.06
N TYR A 111 14.61 10.78 9.14
CA TYR A 111 13.23 10.34 9.26
C TYR A 111 12.95 9.09 8.39
N PRO A 112 12.10 8.16 8.87
CA PRO A 112 11.64 7.03 8.09
C PRO A 112 10.60 7.43 7.04
N LEU A 113 10.72 6.92 5.81
CA LEU A 113 9.66 6.96 4.80
C LEU A 113 8.86 5.65 4.87
N VAL A 114 7.54 5.77 4.98
CA VAL A 114 6.57 4.67 4.83
C VAL A 114 5.92 4.79 3.46
N VAL A 115 5.98 3.75 2.65
CA VAL A 115 5.36 3.72 1.31
C VAL A 115 4.18 2.76 1.34
N ASP A 116 3.03 3.18 0.83
CA ASP A 116 1.85 2.32 0.67
C ASP A 116 1.61 2.09 -0.84
N ALA A 117 1.87 0.88 -1.31
CA ALA A 117 1.77 0.49 -2.72
C ALA A 117 0.39 -0.11 -3.00
N GLY A 118 -0.46 0.66 -3.68
CA GLY A 118 -1.90 0.40 -3.81
C GLY A 118 -2.68 0.99 -2.63
N ALA A 119 -2.33 2.22 -2.22
CA ALA A 119 -2.81 2.83 -0.98
C ALA A 119 -4.32 3.08 -0.93
N GLY A 120 -5.00 3.10 -2.09
CA GLY A 120 -6.39 3.48 -2.20
C GLY A 120 -6.64 4.85 -1.59
N THR A 121 -7.46 4.89 -0.54
CA THR A 121 -7.83 6.13 0.16
C THR A 121 -6.75 6.62 1.12
N GLY A 122 -5.68 5.85 1.36
CA GLY A 122 -4.62 6.18 2.32
C GLY A 122 -4.98 5.88 3.79
N ARG A 123 -6.08 5.17 4.07
CA ARG A 123 -6.53 4.85 5.44
C ARG A 123 -5.47 4.10 6.24
N HIS A 124 -4.88 3.06 5.66
CA HIS A 124 -3.88 2.22 6.33
C HIS A 124 -2.57 2.97 6.52
N LEU A 125 -2.09 3.68 5.51
CA LEU A 125 -0.94 4.60 5.64
C LEU A 125 -1.14 5.60 6.79
N ALA A 126 -2.32 6.23 6.88
CA ALA A 126 -2.61 7.20 7.95
C ALA A 126 -2.52 6.57 9.35
N ALA A 127 -3.03 5.35 9.54
CA ALA A 127 -2.92 4.63 10.80
C ALA A 127 -1.47 4.30 11.17
N VAL A 128 -0.66 3.86 10.19
CA VAL A 128 0.76 3.59 10.39
C VAL A 128 1.53 4.87 10.74
N LEU A 129 1.25 5.99 10.06
CA LEU A 129 1.87 7.27 10.38
C LEU A 129 1.48 7.78 11.76
N ALA A 130 0.26 7.55 12.22
CA ALA A 130 -0.15 7.89 13.58
C ALA A 130 0.67 7.13 14.64
N ALA A 131 1.02 5.86 14.36
CA ALA A 131 1.86 5.05 15.24
C ALA A 131 3.37 5.36 15.12
N LEU A 132 3.80 6.00 14.03
CA LEU A 132 5.19 6.37 13.77
C LEU A 132 5.33 7.91 13.66
N PRO A 133 5.46 8.65 14.79
CA PRO A 133 5.38 10.11 14.81
C PRO A 133 6.48 10.82 13.99
N ASP A 134 7.63 10.19 13.85
CA ASP A 134 8.77 10.76 13.11
C ASP A 134 8.74 10.44 11.60
N ALA A 135 7.82 9.58 11.17
CA ALA A 135 7.73 9.14 9.78
C ALA A 135 7.09 10.17 8.84
N VAL A 136 7.37 10.04 7.56
CA VAL A 136 6.54 10.59 6.48
C VAL A 136 6.00 9.47 5.62
N GLY A 137 4.85 9.71 4.99
CA GLY A 137 4.18 8.71 4.17
C GLY A 137 4.13 9.09 2.69
N LEU A 138 4.19 8.07 1.83
CA LEU A 138 3.89 8.20 0.41
C LEU A 138 2.87 7.14 0.00
N ALA A 139 1.68 7.58 -0.38
CA ALA A 139 0.64 6.76 -0.99
C ALA A 139 0.87 6.66 -2.50
N LEU A 140 0.94 5.44 -3.03
CA LEU A 140 1.07 5.15 -4.44
C LEU A 140 -0.18 4.42 -4.92
N ASP A 141 -0.82 4.93 -5.98
CA ASP A 141 -2.02 4.32 -6.56
C ASP A 141 -2.19 4.73 -8.03
N VAL A 142 -2.98 3.98 -8.79
CA VAL A 142 -3.35 4.32 -10.18
C VAL A 142 -4.64 5.16 -10.23
N ALA A 143 -5.50 5.06 -9.22
CA ALA A 143 -6.81 5.69 -9.18
C ALA A 143 -6.72 7.15 -8.70
N LYS A 144 -6.92 8.11 -9.62
CA LYS A 144 -7.02 9.54 -9.29
C LYS A 144 -8.02 9.84 -8.16
N PRO A 145 -9.25 9.27 -8.13
CA PRO A 145 -10.18 9.51 -7.02
C PRO A 145 -9.64 9.06 -5.66
N ALA A 146 -8.86 7.98 -5.63
CA ALA A 146 -8.23 7.45 -4.44
C ALA A 146 -7.11 8.39 -3.93
N LEU A 147 -6.23 8.83 -4.83
CA LEU A 147 -5.13 9.75 -4.49
C LEU A 147 -5.61 11.12 -3.99
N ARG A 148 -6.77 11.60 -4.46
CA ARG A 148 -7.38 12.83 -3.91
C ARG A 148 -7.68 12.71 -2.43
N ARG A 149 -8.08 11.51 -1.97
CA ARG A 149 -8.33 11.20 -0.56
C ARG A 149 -7.00 10.91 0.16
N ALA A 150 -6.12 10.09 -0.42
CA ALA A 150 -4.85 9.70 0.17
C ALA A 150 -3.93 10.90 0.47
N ALA A 151 -3.88 11.89 -0.42
CA ALA A 151 -3.12 13.13 -0.24
C ALA A 151 -3.57 13.96 1.00
N ARG A 152 -4.74 13.64 1.56
CA ARG A 152 -5.37 14.34 2.69
C ARG A 152 -5.62 13.41 3.88
N ALA A 153 -5.26 12.13 3.76
CA ALA A 153 -5.52 11.13 4.79
C ALA A 153 -4.71 11.40 6.07
N HIS A 154 -3.57 12.09 5.95
CA HIS A 154 -2.72 12.45 7.09
C HIS A 154 -1.84 13.67 6.76
N PRO A 155 -1.57 14.59 7.71
CA PRO A 155 -0.75 15.80 7.45
C PRO A 155 0.68 15.52 6.98
N ARG A 156 1.24 14.36 7.35
CA ARG A 156 2.57 13.86 6.96
C ARG A 156 2.54 12.90 5.76
N ALA A 157 1.40 12.74 5.08
CA ALA A 157 1.27 11.90 3.90
C ALA A 157 1.34 12.74 2.61
N ALA A 158 2.07 12.24 1.63
CA ALA A 158 2.03 12.66 0.25
C ALA A 158 1.39 11.55 -0.61
N ALA A 159 0.95 11.89 -1.82
CA ALA A 159 0.38 10.91 -2.74
C ALA A 159 0.93 11.12 -4.16
N ALA A 160 1.22 10.02 -4.85
CA ALA A 160 1.68 10.05 -6.23
C ALA A 160 0.94 9.00 -7.07
N LEU A 161 0.53 9.39 -8.27
CA LEU A 161 -0.04 8.47 -9.24
C LEU A 161 1.08 7.69 -9.90
N THR A 162 1.04 6.37 -9.76
CA THR A 162 1.98 5.44 -10.38
C THR A 162 1.34 4.06 -10.54
N ASP A 163 1.85 3.28 -11.47
CA ASP A 163 1.47 1.88 -11.62
C ASP A 163 2.47 1.00 -10.88
N THR A 164 1.99 0.18 -9.95
CA THR A 164 2.83 -0.71 -9.13
C THR A 164 3.55 -1.77 -9.98
N TRP A 165 3.05 -2.08 -11.17
CA TRP A 165 3.73 -2.99 -12.11
C TRP A 165 4.91 -2.34 -12.84
N GLN A 166 4.99 -1.01 -12.83
CA GLN A 166 6.10 -0.27 -13.43
C GLN A 166 7.19 0.04 -12.41
N ARG A 167 8.27 0.65 -12.89
CA ARG A 167 9.33 1.17 -12.03
C ARG A 167 8.77 2.27 -11.12
N LEU A 168 8.87 2.09 -9.80
CA LEU A 168 8.38 3.05 -8.83
C LEU A 168 9.22 4.34 -8.87
N PRO A 169 8.60 5.53 -8.78
CA PRO A 169 9.27 6.83 -8.88
C PRO A 169 9.99 7.20 -7.58
N LEU A 170 10.78 6.27 -7.04
CA LEU A 170 11.50 6.36 -5.78
C LEU A 170 12.97 6.03 -6.00
N ALA A 171 13.83 6.64 -5.18
CA ALA A 171 15.23 6.25 -5.07
C ALA A 171 15.36 4.82 -4.55
N ASP A 172 16.50 4.19 -4.83
CA ASP A 172 16.84 2.90 -4.25
C ASP A 172 17.01 3.06 -2.73
N ALA A 173 16.60 2.05 -1.95
CA ALA A 173 16.64 2.06 -0.48
C ALA A 173 16.02 3.32 0.18
N ALA A 174 14.96 3.88 -0.43
CA ALA A 174 14.29 5.08 0.06
C ALA A 174 13.28 4.82 1.19
N ALA A 175 12.64 3.65 1.18
CA ALA A 175 11.55 3.29 2.10
C ALA A 175 12.07 2.46 3.27
N THR A 176 11.57 2.72 4.47
CA THR A 176 11.88 1.90 5.67
C THR A 176 10.81 0.86 5.95
N VAL A 177 9.55 1.19 5.63
CA VAL A 177 8.42 0.28 5.68
C VAL A 177 7.67 0.42 4.36
N LEU A 178 7.39 -0.71 3.71
CA LEU A 178 6.52 -0.76 2.53
C LEU A 178 5.27 -1.56 2.86
N LEU A 179 4.10 -0.96 2.66
CA LEU A 179 2.80 -1.57 2.85
C LEU A 179 2.27 -2.05 1.49
N ASN A 180 1.64 -3.21 1.48
CA ASN A 180 0.94 -3.74 0.33
C ASN A 180 -0.33 -4.45 0.81
N VAL A 181 -1.47 -3.79 0.68
CA VAL A 181 -2.76 -4.26 1.22
C VAL A 181 -3.71 -4.55 0.07
N PHE A 182 -3.99 -5.83 -0.18
CA PHE A 182 -4.87 -6.29 -1.27
C PHE A 182 -4.50 -5.78 -2.68
N ALA A 183 -3.25 -5.32 -2.86
CA ALA A 183 -2.79 -4.68 -4.08
C ALA A 183 -1.82 -5.59 -4.88
N PRO A 184 -1.62 -5.30 -6.18
CA PRO A 184 -0.55 -5.88 -6.98
C PRO A 184 0.83 -5.79 -6.32
N ARG A 185 1.73 -6.71 -6.67
CA ARG A 185 3.08 -6.79 -6.10
C ARG A 185 4.10 -6.84 -7.21
N ASN A 186 5.14 -6.02 -7.07
CA ASN A 186 6.30 -6.05 -7.93
C ASN A 186 7.54 -6.31 -7.06
N GLY A 187 7.88 -7.59 -6.89
CA GLY A 187 8.94 -8.03 -5.97
C GLY A 187 10.28 -7.34 -6.23
N ALA A 188 10.68 -7.20 -7.50
CA ALA A 188 11.92 -6.54 -7.88
C ALA A 188 11.94 -5.06 -7.48
N GLU A 189 10.86 -4.33 -7.77
CA GLU A 189 10.77 -2.91 -7.43
C GLU A 189 10.60 -2.66 -5.93
N PHE A 190 9.82 -3.49 -5.24
CA PHE A 190 9.70 -3.42 -3.79
C PHE A 190 11.05 -3.65 -3.11
N HIS A 191 11.83 -4.61 -3.61
CA HIS A 191 13.19 -4.86 -3.13
C HIS A 191 14.12 -3.69 -3.39
N ARG A 192 14.07 -3.10 -4.60
CA ARG A 192 14.89 -1.95 -4.97
C ARG A 192 14.65 -0.73 -4.07
N VAL A 193 13.39 -0.40 -3.79
CA VAL A 193 13.05 0.82 -3.05
C VAL A 193 13.11 0.65 -1.54
N LEU A 194 13.05 -0.58 -1.03
CA LEU A 194 13.09 -0.84 0.40
C LEU A 194 14.55 -0.85 0.91
N ASP A 195 14.76 -0.19 2.04
CA ASP A 195 16.02 -0.22 2.76
C ASP A 195 16.38 -1.65 3.18
N ARG A 196 17.68 -1.95 3.28
CA ARG A 196 18.18 -3.28 3.67
C ARG A 196 17.71 -3.71 5.05
N ALA A 197 17.59 -2.77 5.99
CA ALA A 197 17.06 -3.02 7.32
C ALA A 197 15.54 -2.82 7.37
N GLY A 198 14.90 -2.38 6.28
CA GLY A 198 13.46 -2.14 6.20
C GLY A 198 12.62 -3.42 6.16
N ARG A 199 11.29 -3.26 6.22
CA ARG A 199 10.33 -4.37 6.13
C ARG A 199 9.21 -4.09 5.13
N LEU A 200 8.83 -5.15 4.43
CA LEU A 200 7.64 -5.21 3.60
C LEU A 200 6.52 -5.88 4.41
N LEU A 201 5.38 -5.20 4.53
CA LEU A 201 4.17 -5.69 5.20
C LEU A 201 3.12 -5.99 4.13
N VAL A 202 2.79 -7.27 3.96
CA VAL A 202 1.80 -7.71 2.96
C VAL A 202 0.55 -8.21 3.66
N VAL A 203 -0.60 -7.66 3.26
CA VAL A 203 -1.91 -8.15 3.71
C VAL A 203 -2.65 -8.81 2.56
N THR A 204 -3.04 -10.06 2.76
CA THR A 204 -3.89 -10.82 1.83
C THR A 204 -5.13 -11.36 2.55
N PRO A 205 -6.21 -11.67 1.81
CA PRO A 205 -7.35 -12.36 2.39
C PRO A 205 -6.90 -13.74 2.91
N ALA A 206 -7.39 -14.14 4.08
CA ALA A 206 -7.33 -15.55 4.49
C ALA A 206 -8.42 -16.35 3.76
N GLU A 207 -8.40 -17.68 3.90
CA GLU A 207 -9.33 -18.58 3.22
C GLU A 207 -10.80 -18.30 3.56
N ASP A 208 -11.07 -17.96 4.82
CA ASP A 208 -12.39 -17.64 5.35
C ASP A 208 -12.77 -16.16 5.25
N HIS A 209 -11.99 -15.35 4.51
CA HIS A 209 -12.28 -13.92 4.35
C HIS A 209 -13.58 -13.69 3.58
N LEU A 210 -14.57 -13.07 4.24
CA LEU A 210 -15.90 -12.78 3.71
C LEU A 210 -16.62 -14.02 3.19
N GLY A 211 -16.32 -15.20 3.76
CA GLY A 211 -16.81 -16.49 3.27
C GLY A 211 -18.33 -16.56 3.17
N GLU A 212 -19.04 -15.94 4.11
CA GLU A 212 -20.50 -15.88 4.16
C GLU A 212 -21.06 -15.14 2.93
N LEU A 213 -20.44 -14.01 2.57
CA LEU A 213 -20.87 -13.21 1.41
C LEU A 213 -20.45 -13.84 0.09
N VAL A 214 -19.25 -14.43 0.03
CA VAL A 214 -18.74 -15.08 -1.18
C VAL A 214 -19.63 -16.25 -1.59
N ALA A 215 -20.02 -17.09 -0.62
CA ALA A 215 -20.92 -18.21 -0.86
C ALA A 215 -22.34 -17.75 -1.26
N ALA A 216 -22.91 -16.79 -0.53
CA ALA A 216 -24.29 -16.38 -0.73
C ALA A 216 -24.52 -15.47 -1.95
N LEU A 217 -23.55 -14.61 -2.27
CA LEU A 217 -23.70 -13.60 -3.33
C LEU A 217 -23.00 -13.99 -4.64
N GLY A 218 -22.37 -15.17 -4.69
CA GLY A 218 -21.65 -15.65 -5.87
C GLY A 218 -20.43 -14.80 -6.23
N LEU A 219 -19.79 -14.18 -5.22
CA LEU A 219 -18.64 -13.31 -5.46
C LEU A 219 -17.44 -14.13 -5.94
N LEU A 220 -16.49 -13.46 -6.61
CA LEU A 220 -15.24 -14.08 -7.03
C LEU A 220 -14.52 -14.65 -5.80
N ARG A 221 -14.47 -15.98 -5.71
CA ARG A 221 -13.65 -16.67 -4.70
C ARG A 221 -12.20 -16.24 -4.87
N VAL A 222 -11.57 -15.86 -3.75
CA VAL A 222 -10.12 -15.72 -3.68
C VAL A 222 -9.56 -17.12 -3.83
N ASP A 223 -9.17 -17.47 -5.05
CA ASP A 223 -8.54 -18.76 -5.38
C ASP A 223 -7.44 -19.10 -4.35
N PRO A 224 -7.48 -20.29 -3.70
CA PRO A 224 -6.50 -20.72 -2.70
C PRO A 224 -5.05 -20.62 -3.18
N ALA A 225 -4.81 -20.79 -4.49
CA ALA A 225 -3.50 -20.60 -5.13
C ALA A 225 -3.04 -19.11 -5.15
N LYS A 226 -3.82 -18.16 -4.60
CA LYS A 226 -3.38 -16.76 -4.40
C LYS A 226 -2.34 -16.62 -3.29
N ALA A 227 -2.29 -17.52 -2.31
CA ALA A 227 -1.23 -17.50 -1.30
C ALA A 227 0.13 -17.84 -1.93
N ASP A 228 0.18 -18.86 -2.79
CA ASP A 228 1.37 -19.26 -3.56
C ASP A 228 1.82 -18.13 -4.51
N ARG A 229 0.87 -17.39 -5.08
CA ARG A 229 1.17 -16.19 -5.87
C ARG A 229 1.85 -15.06 -5.10
N VAL A 230 1.73 -14.98 -3.76
CA VAL A 230 2.51 -14.00 -2.98
C VAL A 230 3.99 -14.37 -3.03
N ALA A 231 4.33 -15.62 -2.72
CA ALA A 231 5.70 -16.13 -2.78
C ALA A 231 6.30 -15.96 -4.19
N ASP A 232 5.51 -16.27 -5.23
CA ASP A 232 5.92 -16.10 -6.62
C ASP A 232 6.12 -14.62 -6.99
N SER A 233 5.18 -13.74 -6.60
CA SER A 233 5.24 -12.31 -6.94
C SER A 233 6.36 -11.55 -6.21
N LEU A 234 6.79 -12.04 -5.04
CA LEU A 234 7.95 -11.52 -4.32
C LEU A 234 9.27 -12.13 -4.84
N GLY A 235 9.21 -13.08 -5.78
CA GLY A 235 10.26 -13.36 -6.77
C GLY A 235 11.63 -13.70 -6.19
N GLY A 236 11.69 -14.41 -5.06
CA GLY A 236 12.96 -14.70 -4.40
C GLY A 236 13.72 -13.46 -3.88
N HIS A 237 13.12 -12.28 -3.91
CA HIS A 237 13.71 -11.04 -3.41
C HIS A 237 13.51 -10.86 -1.91
N PHE A 238 12.59 -11.61 -1.30
CA PHE A 238 12.20 -11.45 0.10
C PHE A 238 12.26 -12.77 0.86
N THR A 239 12.56 -12.68 2.16
CA THR A 239 12.40 -13.78 3.12
C THR A 239 11.27 -13.42 4.06
N GLU A 240 10.31 -14.32 4.22
CA GLU A 240 9.26 -14.17 5.23
C GLU A 240 9.90 -14.34 6.62
N GLU A 241 9.71 -13.35 7.49
CA GLU A 241 10.14 -13.41 8.88
C GLU A 241 9.03 -13.94 9.79
N SER A 242 7.79 -13.54 9.50
CA SER A 242 6.62 -14.00 10.24
C SER A 242 5.36 -13.87 9.40
N THR A 243 4.36 -14.67 9.76
CA THR A 243 3.03 -14.61 9.19
C THR A 243 2.00 -14.85 10.28
N ALA A 244 0.92 -14.08 10.27
CA ALA A 244 -0.16 -14.20 11.24
C ALA A 244 -1.51 -13.99 10.56
N VAL A 245 -2.52 -14.76 10.97
CA VAL A 245 -3.90 -14.58 10.53
C VAL A 245 -4.68 -13.85 11.62
N HIS A 246 -5.35 -12.76 11.23
CA HIS A 246 -6.16 -11.94 12.10
C HIS A 246 -7.62 -12.03 11.67
N ARG A 247 -8.52 -12.23 12.63
CA ARG A 247 -9.94 -12.44 12.40
C ARG A 247 -10.78 -11.50 13.25
N ARG A 248 -11.90 -11.03 12.69
CA ARG A 248 -12.95 -10.33 13.40
C ARG A 248 -14.29 -10.61 12.73
N GLU A 249 -15.30 -10.90 13.54
CA GLU A 249 -16.69 -10.94 13.09
C GLU A 249 -17.23 -9.50 13.01
N LEU A 250 -17.85 -9.15 11.88
CA LEU A 250 -18.61 -7.93 11.70
C LEU A 250 -20.09 -8.24 11.77
N THR A 251 -20.86 -7.28 12.25
CA THR A 251 -22.32 -7.26 12.21
C THR A 251 -22.72 -6.11 11.30
N LEU A 252 -23.18 -6.42 10.09
CA LEU A 252 -23.43 -5.45 9.02
C LEU A 252 -24.93 -5.35 8.70
N THR A 253 -25.37 -4.15 8.39
CA THR A 253 -26.66 -3.89 7.74
C THR A 253 -26.61 -4.30 6.27
N GLY A 254 -27.78 -4.50 5.64
CA GLY A 254 -27.84 -4.80 4.20
C GLY A 254 -27.16 -3.73 3.33
N THR A 255 -27.26 -2.45 3.71
CA THR A 255 -26.58 -1.34 3.02
C THR A 255 -25.07 -1.40 3.16
N GLU A 256 -24.54 -1.79 4.32
CA GLU A 256 -23.10 -1.96 4.53
C GLU A 256 -22.57 -3.17 3.75
N VAL A 257 -23.34 -4.25 3.63
CA VAL A 257 -23.01 -5.38 2.76
C VAL A 257 -22.94 -4.93 1.30
N ALA A 258 -23.92 -4.18 0.82
CA ALA A 258 -23.90 -3.62 -0.54
C ALA A 258 -22.67 -2.72 -0.77
N THR A 259 -22.30 -1.91 0.23
CA THR A 259 -21.12 -1.04 0.20
C THR A 259 -19.82 -1.85 0.14
N LEU A 260 -19.69 -2.90 0.96
CA LEU A 260 -18.56 -3.83 0.97
C LEU A 260 -18.38 -4.54 -0.37
N VAL A 261 -19.46 -5.02 -0.98
CA VAL A 261 -19.43 -5.65 -2.31
C VAL A 261 -19.06 -4.63 -3.39
N GLY A 262 -19.66 -3.44 -3.34
CA GLY A 262 -19.46 -2.37 -4.32
C GLY A 262 -18.06 -1.75 -4.33
N MET A 263 -17.29 -1.89 -3.24
CA MET A 263 -15.90 -1.40 -3.20
C MET A 263 -14.86 -2.40 -3.74
N GLY A 264 -15.24 -3.66 -3.97
CA GLY A 264 -14.35 -4.73 -4.41
C GLY A 264 -14.40 -5.00 -5.92
N PRO A 265 -13.49 -5.83 -6.46
CA PRO A 265 -13.47 -6.18 -7.88
C PRO A 265 -14.75 -6.85 -8.39
N SER A 266 -15.54 -7.44 -7.49
CA SER A 266 -16.83 -8.06 -7.81
C SER A 266 -17.88 -7.05 -8.28
N ALA A 267 -17.71 -5.75 -7.98
CA ALA A 267 -18.62 -4.69 -8.40
C ALA A 267 -18.81 -4.62 -9.92
N TRP A 268 -17.80 -5.02 -10.69
CA TRP A 268 -17.84 -5.07 -12.15
C TRP A 268 -18.70 -6.21 -12.73
N HIS A 269 -19.12 -7.17 -11.90
CA HIS A 269 -19.77 -8.41 -12.32
C HIS A 269 -21.14 -8.65 -11.68
N THR A 270 -21.63 -7.71 -10.86
CA THR A 270 -22.93 -7.82 -10.20
C THR A 270 -23.99 -6.96 -10.87
N ASP A 271 -25.12 -7.57 -11.26
CA ASP A 271 -26.38 -6.87 -11.50
C ASP A 271 -26.86 -6.25 -10.17
N PRO A 272 -27.01 -4.90 -10.08
CA PRO A 272 -27.40 -4.22 -8.84
C PRO A 272 -28.75 -4.67 -8.29
N ALA A 273 -29.74 -4.94 -9.16
CA ALA A 273 -31.06 -5.37 -8.73
C ALA A 273 -31.01 -6.77 -8.11
N GLY A 274 -30.40 -7.73 -8.82
CA GLY A 274 -30.20 -9.07 -8.28
C GLY A 274 -29.30 -9.12 -7.04
N LEU A 275 -28.37 -8.17 -6.85
CA LEU A 275 -27.55 -8.08 -5.64
C LEU A 275 -28.39 -7.68 -4.41
N ALA A 276 -29.28 -6.70 -4.56
CA ALA A 276 -30.15 -6.26 -3.47
C ALA A 276 -31.07 -7.41 -2.98
N ASP A 277 -31.68 -8.14 -3.91
CA ASP A 277 -32.54 -9.29 -3.58
C ASP A 277 -31.76 -10.39 -2.85
N ARG A 278 -30.53 -10.69 -3.29
CA ARG A 278 -29.68 -11.69 -2.61
C ARG A 278 -29.26 -11.25 -1.21
N ILE A 279 -29.00 -9.95 -1.01
CA ILE A 279 -28.67 -9.41 0.32
C ILE A 279 -29.87 -9.51 1.25
N ALA A 280 -31.09 -9.24 0.77
CA ALA A 280 -32.30 -9.31 1.58
C ALA A 280 -32.55 -10.71 2.17
N VAL A 281 -32.12 -11.77 1.48
CA VAL A 281 -32.26 -13.16 1.91
C VAL A 281 -31.27 -13.55 3.03
N LEU A 282 -30.20 -12.79 3.24
CA LEU A 282 -29.19 -13.08 4.28
C LEU A 282 -29.67 -12.81 5.72
N GLY A 283 -30.79 -12.10 5.87
CA GLY A 283 -31.30 -11.64 7.17
C GLY A 283 -30.56 -10.41 7.70
N GLU A 284 -31.09 -9.80 8.76
CA GLU A 284 -30.51 -8.59 9.37
C GLU A 284 -30.38 -8.77 10.89
N PRO A 285 -29.19 -8.56 11.48
CA PRO A 285 -27.94 -8.18 10.81
C PRO A 285 -27.22 -9.34 10.11
N VAL A 286 -26.45 -9.03 9.07
CA VAL A 286 -25.59 -9.99 8.38
C VAL A 286 -24.28 -10.13 9.16
N ARG A 287 -23.96 -11.35 9.60
CA ARG A 287 -22.67 -11.66 10.22
C ARG A 287 -21.66 -12.01 9.14
N VAL A 288 -20.50 -11.36 9.18
CA VAL A 288 -19.46 -11.52 8.16
C VAL A 288 -18.10 -11.64 8.81
N THR A 289 -17.34 -12.65 8.42
CA THR A 289 -15.98 -12.86 8.91
C THR A 289 -14.98 -12.05 8.10
N VAL A 290 -14.27 -11.12 8.74
CA VAL A 290 -13.08 -10.48 8.17
C VAL A 290 -11.86 -11.24 8.65
N ALA A 291 -11.27 -12.06 7.78
CA ALA A 291 -10.05 -12.81 8.05
C ALA A 291 -8.91 -12.37 7.10
N VAL A 292 -7.79 -11.90 7.63
CA VAL A 292 -6.65 -11.46 6.80
C VAL A 292 -5.36 -12.08 7.29
N ARG A 293 -4.46 -12.38 6.36
CA ARG A 293 -3.08 -12.79 6.66
C ARG A 293 -2.16 -11.59 6.51
N LEU A 294 -1.41 -11.28 7.57
CA LEU A 294 -0.30 -10.33 7.55
C LEU A 294 1.01 -11.10 7.47
N GLY A 295 1.74 -10.95 6.37
CA GLY A 295 3.12 -11.42 6.24
C GLY A 295 4.11 -10.26 6.42
N VAL A 296 5.16 -10.49 7.19
CA VAL A 296 6.28 -9.56 7.39
C VAL A 296 7.50 -10.12 6.69
N TYR A 297 8.07 -9.34 5.78
CA TYR A 297 9.16 -9.77 4.92
C TYR A 297 10.37 -8.84 5.04
N ARG A 298 11.56 -9.45 5.07
CA ARG A 298 12.84 -8.74 4.94
C ARG A 298 13.40 -8.89 3.52
N PRO A 299 14.08 -7.87 2.97
CA PRO A 299 14.74 -8.02 1.68
C PRO A 299 15.87 -9.06 1.79
N ARG A 300 15.97 -9.96 0.81
CA ARG A 300 17.10 -10.87 0.69
C ARG A 300 18.34 -10.07 0.34
N GLN A 301 19.43 -10.38 1.01
CA GLN A 301 20.74 -9.87 0.65
C GLN A 301 21.31 -10.73 -0.48
N ALA A 302 21.96 -10.11 -1.45
CA ALA A 302 22.76 -10.86 -2.41
C ALA A 302 23.83 -11.64 -1.63
N PRO A 303 24.11 -12.90 -1.98
CA PRO A 303 25.26 -13.58 -1.41
C PRO A 303 26.52 -12.75 -1.68
N PRO A 304 27.48 -12.69 -0.73
CA PRO A 304 28.73 -11.99 -0.97
C PRO A 304 29.38 -12.54 -2.26
N PRO A 305 30.04 -11.69 -3.07
CA PRO A 305 30.76 -12.19 -4.24
C PRO A 305 31.74 -13.27 -3.78
N ARG A 306 31.72 -14.43 -4.44
CA ARG A 306 32.69 -15.49 -4.17
C ARG A 306 34.08 -14.89 -4.38
N ALA A 307 34.91 -14.91 -3.34
CA ALA A 307 36.32 -14.54 -3.47
C ALA A 307 36.92 -15.35 -4.61
N ARG A 308 37.48 -14.66 -5.61
CA ARG A 308 38.29 -15.26 -6.67
C ARG A 308 39.69 -15.48 -6.17
#